data_AF-A0A317C7R9-F1
#
_entry.id   AF-A0A317C7R9-F1
#
_cell.length_a   1.000
_cell.length_b   1.000
_cell.length_c   1.000
_cell.angle_alpha   90.00
_cell.angle_beta   90.00
_cell.angle_gamma   90.00
#
_symmetry.space_group_name_H-M   'P 1'
#
loop_
_entity.id
_entity.type
_entity.pdbx_description
1 polymer ?
#
loop_
_entity_poly.entity_id
_entity_poly.type
_entity_poly.pdbx_seq_one_letter_code
_entity_poly.pdbx_strand_id
1 'polypeptide(L)'
;MSYTAKLIVNEIEFSVDLPEDLVDSLSENFKKGDVVELDYWKSKGVAKSLALAIPTPDRPASYSQINYAESIAKALDIDLPEDISKAKSCRNFLDKYVEAFQEQLNQKKTLQKLVSKAVRTSRLLEASKLVDSGLSLESVAEQMEVKLTKTIEDYLSELMAWEKTASETEEYRIVMKLIAEKETGVDLHKKYVPYP
;
A
#
# COMPACT_ATOMS: atom_id res chain seq x y z
N MET A 1 43.84 -1.19 10.55
CA MET A 1 44.22 -0.46 9.30
C MET A 1 43.18 -0.79 8.22
N SER A 2 43.19 -0.15 7.04
CA SER A 2 42.31 -0.55 5.93
C SER A 2 43.12 -1.25 4.84
N TYR A 3 42.54 -2.29 4.25
CA TYR A 3 43.11 -2.99 3.11
C TYR A 3 42.43 -2.54 1.84
N THR A 4 43.20 -2.28 0.79
CA THR A 4 42.65 -1.95 -0.51
C THR A 4 42.48 -3.23 -1.33
N ALA A 5 41.22 -3.60 -1.57
CA ALA A 5 40.82 -4.70 -2.44
C ALA A 5 40.44 -4.18 -3.83
N LYS A 6 40.37 -5.11 -4.80
CA LYS A 6 39.90 -4.83 -6.17
C LYS A 6 38.61 -5.56 -6.46
N LEU A 7 37.61 -4.83 -6.95
CA LEU A 7 36.39 -5.38 -7.52
C LEU A 7 36.42 -5.16 -9.03
N ILE A 8 36.23 -6.22 -9.82
CA ILE A 8 36.25 -6.14 -11.28
C ILE A 8 34.84 -6.35 -11.81
N VAL A 9 34.34 -5.39 -12.58
CA VAL A 9 33.01 -5.46 -13.22
C VAL A 9 33.15 -5.07 -14.67
N ASN A 10 32.85 -6.00 -15.59
CA ASN A 10 32.96 -5.75 -17.03
C ASN A 10 34.31 -5.14 -17.45
N GLU A 11 35.40 -5.76 -17.01
CA GLU A 11 36.80 -5.32 -17.24
C GLU A 11 37.22 -4.00 -16.58
N ILE A 12 36.32 -3.36 -15.81
CA ILE A 12 36.62 -2.14 -15.05
C ILE A 12 37.06 -2.51 -13.63
N GLU A 13 38.24 -2.05 -13.21
CA GLU A 13 38.74 -2.22 -11.85
C GLU A 13 38.28 -1.10 -10.92
N PHE A 14 37.65 -1.47 -9.80
CA PHE A 14 37.28 -0.58 -8.71
C PHE A 14 38.15 -0.86 -7.50
N SER A 15 38.79 0.19 -6.98
CA SER A 15 39.50 0.14 -5.71
C SER A 15 38.51 0.26 -4.56
N VAL A 16 38.52 -0.70 -3.62
CA VAL A 16 37.59 -0.74 -2.49
C VAL A 16 38.39 -0.87 -1.21
N ASP A 17 38.20 0.08 -0.29
CA ASP A 17 38.80 0.00 1.03
C ASP A 17 37.93 -0.84 1.96
N LEU A 18 38.54 -1.88 2.55
CA LEU A 18 37.91 -2.81 3.46
C LEU A 18 38.55 -2.73 4.85
N PRO A 19 37.75 -2.85 5.92
CA PRO A 19 38.26 -3.00 7.27
C PRO A 19 39.12 -4.27 7.43
N GLU A 20 40.19 -4.18 8.20
CA GLU A 20 41.12 -5.29 8.49
C GLU A 20 40.43 -6.51 9.11
N ASP A 21 39.56 -6.29 10.09
CA ASP A 21 38.78 -7.35 10.75
C ASP A 21 37.90 -8.14 9.77
N LEU A 22 37.36 -7.47 8.75
CA LEU A 22 36.61 -8.12 7.69
C LEU A 22 37.51 -8.98 6.79
N VAL A 23 38.69 -8.48 6.44
CA VAL A 23 39.65 -9.20 5.58
C VAL A 23 40.19 -10.44 6.29
N ASP A 24 40.51 -10.33 7.58
CA ASP A 24 40.96 -11.46 8.39
C ASP A 24 39.87 -12.53 8.47
N SER A 25 38.63 -12.12 8.78
CA SER A 25 37.47 -13.02 8.81
C SER A 25 37.25 -13.73 7.48
N LEU A 26 37.40 -13.03 6.35
CA LEU A 26 37.29 -13.66 5.03
C LEU A 26 38.40 -14.68 4.78
N SER A 27 39.64 -14.36 5.18
CA SER A 27 40.81 -15.23 4.99
C SER A 27 40.77 -16.50 5.84
N GLU A 28 40.12 -16.45 7.00
CA GLU A 28 39.91 -17.61 7.86
C GLU A 28 38.80 -18.55 7.35
N ASN A 29 37.79 -17.99 6.66
CA ASN A 29 36.58 -18.73 6.27
C ASN A 29 36.57 -19.18 4.80
N PHE A 30 37.40 -18.58 3.94
CA PHE A 30 37.43 -18.88 2.50
C PHE A 30 38.86 -19.15 2.02
N LYS A 31 39.00 -20.02 1.02
CA LYS A 31 40.27 -20.35 0.38
C LYS A 31 40.44 -19.59 -0.93
N LYS A 32 41.70 -19.38 -1.31
CA LYS A 32 42.03 -18.80 -2.61
C LYS A 32 41.45 -19.67 -3.73
N GLY A 33 40.63 -19.06 -4.59
CA GLY A 33 39.94 -19.73 -5.69
C GLY A 33 38.49 -20.08 -5.39
N ASP A 34 38.02 -19.91 -4.16
CA ASP A 34 36.61 -20.05 -3.82
C ASP A 34 35.78 -18.96 -4.54
N VAL A 35 34.65 -19.37 -5.10
CA VAL A 35 33.67 -18.46 -5.71
C VAL A 35 32.52 -18.30 -4.73
N VAL A 36 32.40 -17.12 -4.14
CA VAL A 36 31.30 -16.77 -3.23
C VAL A 36 30.20 -16.11 -4.03
N GLU A 37 29.10 -16.84 -4.26
CA GLU A 37 27.93 -16.30 -4.93
C GLU A 37 27.11 -15.43 -3.97
N LEU A 38 26.94 -14.16 -4.35
CA LEU A 38 26.01 -13.25 -3.68
C LEU A 38 24.71 -13.21 -4.47
N ASP A 39 23.63 -13.67 -3.85
CA ASP A 39 22.29 -13.47 -4.39
C ASP A 39 21.94 -11.97 -4.51
N TYR A 40 20.81 -11.68 -5.15
CA TYR A 40 20.32 -10.32 -5.37
C TYR A 40 20.23 -9.48 -4.07
N TRP A 41 19.81 -10.10 -2.96
CA TRP A 41 19.64 -9.38 -1.70
C TRP A 41 20.98 -9.03 -1.07
N LYS A 42 21.91 -9.98 -1.04
CA LYS A 42 23.27 -9.81 -0.48
C LYS A 42 24.11 -8.85 -1.32
N SER A 43 23.90 -8.81 -2.64
CA SER A 43 24.63 -7.92 -3.56
C SER A 43 24.09 -6.49 -3.64
N LYS A 44 22.94 -6.19 -3.01
CA LYS A 44 22.29 -4.86 -3.05
C LYS A 44 23.22 -3.72 -2.63
N GLY A 45 24.04 -3.94 -1.61
CA GLY A 45 25.02 -2.96 -1.13
C GLY A 45 26.12 -2.69 -2.17
N VAL A 46 26.65 -3.74 -2.79
CA VAL A 46 27.68 -3.66 -3.84
C VAL A 46 27.13 -2.92 -5.07
N ALA A 47 25.94 -3.30 -5.54
CA ALA A 47 25.28 -2.66 -6.67
C ALA A 47 25.06 -1.16 -6.43
N LYS A 48 24.65 -0.78 -5.21
CA LYS A 48 24.49 0.62 -4.83
C LYS A 48 25.81 1.38 -4.86
N SER A 49 26.89 0.82 -4.33
CA SER A 49 28.21 1.44 -4.33
C SER A 49 28.74 1.64 -5.76
N LEU A 50 28.59 0.63 -6.62
CA LEU A 50 28.97 0.74 -8.04
C LEU A 50 28.16 1.82 -8.76
N ALA A 51 26.84 1.91 -8.53
CA ALA A 51 26.01 2.95 -9.13
C ALA A 51 26.44 4.37 -8.70
N LEU A 52 26.93 4.54 -7.46
CA LEU A 52 27.42 5.84 -6.97
C LEU A 52 28.71 6.30 -7.66
N ALA A 53 29.55 5.35 -8.12
CA ALA A 53 30.75 5.66 -8.89
C ALA A 53 30.43 6.21 -10.29
N ILE A 54 29.22 5.96 -10.81
CA ILE A 54 28.77 6.49 -12.10
C ILE A 54 28.37 7.97 -11.93
N PRO A 55 28.91 8.89 -12.76
CA PRO A 55 28.55 10.30 -12.71
C PRO A 55 27.09 10.52 -13.11
N THR A 56 26.51 11.60 -12.60
CA THR A 56 25.21 12.07 -13.10
C THR A 56 25.38 12.76 -14.45
N PRO A 57 24.48 12.55 -15.43
CA PRO A 57 23.14 11.96 -15.31
C PRO A 57 23.05 10.46 -15.63
N ASP A 58 24.15 9.81 -16.02
CA ASP A 58 24.16 8.45 -16.56
C ASP A 58 23.98 7.36 -15.49
N ARG A 59 24.00 7.75 -14.21
CA ARG A 59 23.68 6.86 -13.10
C ARG A 59 22.31 6.18 -13.33
N PRO A 60 22.21 4.85 -13.15
CA PRO A 60 20.94 4.16 -13.24
C PRO A 60 20.02 4.51 -12.07
N ALA A 61 18.72 4.47 -12.32
CA ALA A 61 17.71 4.55 -11.28
C ALA A 61 17.80 3.32 -10.36
N SER A 62 17.47 3.51 -9.08
CA SER A 62 17.39 2.37 -8.17
C SER A 62 16.20 1.48 -8.52
N TYR A 63 16.32 0.18 -8.23
CA TYR A 63 15.23 -0.78 -8.39
C TYR A 63 13.92 -0.32 -7.72
N SER A 64 14.01 0.25 -6.51
CA SER A 64 12.85 0.79 -5.80
C SER A 64 12.18 1.96 -6.54
N GLN A 65 12.94 2.81 -7.22
CA GLN A 65 12.39 3.91 -8.01
C GLN A 65 11.69 3.39 -9.27
N ILE A 66 12.29 2.41 -9.96
CA ILE A 66 11.71 1.79 -11.16
C ILE A 66 10.39 1.11 -10.81
N ASN A 67 10.37 0.25 -9.79
CA ASN A 67 9.14 -0.43 -9.36
C ASN A 67 8.04 0.56 -8.95
N TYR A 68 8.43 1.68 -8.33
CA TYR A 68 7.48 2.70 -7.95
C TYR A 68 6.92 3.45 -9.16
N ALA A 69 7.77 3.79 -10.14
CA ALA A 69 7.34 4.35 -11.41
C ALA A 69 6.40 3.40 -12.17
N GLU A 70 6.70 2.10 -12.21
CA GLU A 70 5.84 1.07 -12.81
C GLU A 70 4.48 0.99 -12.11
N SER A 71 4.46 1.09 -10.78
CA SER A 71 3.23 1.09 -9.99
C SER A 71 2.36 2.31 -10.30
N ILE A 72 2.99 3.49 -10.44
CA ILE A 72 2.33 4.73 -10.85
C ILE A 72 1.78 4.61 -12.27
N ALA A 73 2.61 4.13 -13.20
CA ALA A 73 2.25 3.96 -14.60
C ALA A 73 1.01 3.07 -14.78
N LYS A 74 1.01 1.91 -14.10
CA LYS A 74 -0.13 0.99 -14.08
C LYS A 74 -1.39 1.59 -13.45
N ALA A 75 -1.24 2.35 -12.37
CA ALA A 75 -2.39 2.87 -11.63
C ALA A 75 -3.07 4.07 -12.32
N LEU A 76 -2.27 4.88 -13.02
CA LEU A 76 -2.72 6.07 -13.76
C LEU A 76 -2.98 5.77 -15.25
N ASP A 77 -2.72 4.55 -15.71
CA ASP A 77 -2.82 4.13 -17.11
C ASP A 77 -2.00 5.03 -18.05
N ILE A 78 -0.73 5.23 -17.69
CA ILE A 78 0.22 6.05 -18.45
C ILE A 78 1.43 5.22 -18.87
N ASP A 79 1.99 5.53 -20.04
CA ASP A 79 3.19 4.87 -20.53
C ASP A 79 4.45 5.28 -19.76
N LEU A 80 5.33 4.31 -19.52
CA LEU A 80 6.65 4.54 -18.98
C LEU A 80 7.59 5.08 -20.07
N PRO A 81 8.41 6.10 -19.76
CA PRO A 81 9.50 6.50 -20.63
C PRO A 81 10.46 5.35 -20.93
N GLU A 82 10.94 5.24 -22.18
CA GLU A 82 11.90 4.20 -22.59
C GLU A 82 13.21 4.24 -21.77
N ASP A 83 13.58 5.43 -21.29
CA ASP A 83 14.79 5.66 -20.52
C ASP A 83 14.55 5.73 -19.01
N ILE A 84 13.43 5.18 -18.51
CA ILE A 84 13.11 5.15 -17.06
C ILE A 84 14.21 4.48 -16.21
N SER A 85 15.03 3.63 -16.80
CA SER A 85 16.21 3.03 -16.14
C SER A 85 17.29 4.05 -15.77
N LYS A 86 17.26 5.28 -16.33
CA LYS A 86 18.17 6.38 -15.98
C LYS A 86 17.63 7.16 -14.79
N ALA A 87 18.50 7.51 -13.84
CA ALA A 87 18.09 8.19 -12.61
C ALA A 87 17.39 9.54 -12.87
N LYS A 88 17.85 10.31 -13.86
CA LYS A 88 17.26 11.61 -14.22
C LYS A 88 15.83 11.43 -14.75
N SER A 89 15.63 10.53 -15.70
CA SER A 89 14.34 10.29 -16.33
C SER A 89 13.34 9.69 -15.36
N CYS A 90 13.78 8.74 -14.52
CA CYS A 90 12.95 8.22 -13.43
C CYS A 90 12.53 9.30 -12.45
N ARG A 91 13.45 10.16 -12.01
CA ARG A 91 13.12 11.25 -11.08
C ARG A 91 12.11 12.20 -11.71
N ASN A 92 12.32 12.63 -12.95
CA ASN A 92 11.38 13.50 -13.65
C ASN A 92 9.98 12.89 -13.77
N PHE A 93 9.90 11.58 -14.04
CA PHE A 93 8.62 10.87 -14.07
C PHE A 93 7.95 10.87 -12.69
N LEU A 94 8.71 10.54 -11.64
CA LEU A 94 8.19 10.51 -10.27
C LEU A 94 7.73 11.91 -9.82
N ASP A 95 8.53 12.95 -10.03
CA ASP A 95 8.19 14.33 -9.66
C ASP A 95 6.90 14.80 -10.35
N LYS A 96 6.63 14.32 -11.56
CA LYS A 96 5.42 14.68 -12.32
C LYS A 96 4.15 13.97 -11.83
N TYR A 97 4.24 12.70 -11.43
CA TYR A 97 3.06 11.84 -11.25
C TYR A 97 2.86 11.32 -9.82
N VAL A 98 3.82 11.51 -8.91
CA VAL A 98 3.70 10.98 -7.54
C VAL A 98 2.53 11.58 -6.78
N GLU A 99 2.26 12.87 -6.94
CA GLU A 99 1.17 13.55 -6.25
C GLU A 99 -0.20 13.02 -6.72
N ALA A 100 -0.41 12.94 -8.03
CA ALA A 100 -1.63 12.38 -8.61
C ALA A 100 -1.87 10.92 -8.18
N PHE A 101 -0.80 10.11 -8.14
CA PHE A 101 -0.89 8.73 -7.65
C PHE A 101 -1.26 8.66 -6.16
N GLN A 102 -0.63 9.49 -5.32
CA GLN A 102 -0.97 9.56 -3.90
C GLN A 102 -2.41 10.02 -3.67
N GLU A 103 -2.88 10.98 -4.45
CA GLU A 103 -4.26 11.45 -4.40
C GLU A 103 -5.23 10.30 -4.75
N GLN A 104 -4.98 9.56 -5.83
CA GLN A 104 -5.80 8.41 -6.23
C GLN A 104 -5.80 7.31 -5.15
N LEU A 105 -4.66 7.02 -4.52
CA LEU A 105 -4.58 6.08 -3.40
C LEU A 105 -5.38 6.55 -2.19
N ASN A 106 -5.32 7.84 -1.87
CA ASN A 106 -6.07 8.43 -0.78
C ASN A 106 -7.58 8.42 -1.06
N GLN A 107 -8.00 8.75 -2.28
CA GLN A 107 -9.39 8.66 -2.73
C GLN A 107 -9.92 7.22 -2.60
N LYS A 108 -9.16 6.21 -3.05
CA LYS A 108 -9.50 4.79 -2.86
C LYS A 108 -9.65 4.41 -1.39
N LYS A 109 -8.72 4.83 -0.53
CA LYS A 109 -8.80 4.57 0.93
C LYS A 109 -10.02 5.24 1.56
N THR A 110 -10.31 6.48 1.20
CA THR A 110 -11.49 7.21 1.69
C THR A 110 -12.77 6.53 1.25
N LEU A 111 -12.88 6.16 -0.03
CA LEU A 111 -14.02 5.43 -0.56
C LEU A 111 -14.20 4.08 0.14
N GLN A 112 -13.11 3.35 0.38
CA GLN A 112 -13.16 2.09 1.13
C GLN A 112 -13.70 2.28 2.55
N LYS A 113 -13.27 3.33 3.27
CA LYS A 113 -13.81 3.66 4.59
C LYS A 113 -15.30 3.97 4.53
N LEU A 114 -15.73 4.77 3.56
CA LEU A 114 -17.14 5.15 3.36
C LEU A 114 -18.01 3.93 3.03
N VAL A 115 -17.53 3.02 2.17
CA VAL A 115 -18.22 1.77 1.84
C VAL A 115 -18.36 0.89 3.07
N SER A 116 -17.28 0.66 3.83
CA SER A 116 -17.36 -0.13 5.07
C SER A 116 -18.31 0.49 6.09
N LYS A 117 -18.31 1.83 6.20
CA LYS A 117 -19.24 2.55 7.06
C LYS A 117 -20.68 2.39 6.59
N ALA A 118 -20.96 2.51 5.30
CA ALA A 118 -22.28 2.29 4.73
C ALA A 118 -22.81 0.87 4.97
N VAL A 119 -21.98 -0.16 4.80
CA VAL A 119 -22.36 -1.54 5.10
C VAL A 119 -22.69 -1.72 6.58
N ARG A 120 -21.86 -1.17 7.48
CA ARG A 120 -22.10 -1.21 8.94
C ARG A 120 -23.40 -0.49 9.28
N THR A 121 -23.55 0.76 8.87
CA THR A 121 -24.72 1.61 9.14
C THR A 121 -26.00 1.02 8.56
N SER A 122 -25.96 0.40 7.38
CA SER A 122 -27.12 -0.31 6.80
C SER A 122 -27.65 -1.37 7.75
N ARG A 123 -26.77 -2.13 8.42
CA ARG A 123 -27.16 -3.13 9.42
C ARG A 123 -27.73 -2.49 10.69
N LEU A 124 -27.24 -1.32 11.10
CA LEU A 124 -27.80 -0.60 12.23
C LEU A 124 -29.22 -0.08 11.94
N LEU A 125 -29.42 0.49 10.76
CA LEU A 125 -30.73 0.97 10.29
C LEU A 125 -31.74 -0.17 10.14
N GLU A 126 -31.30 -1.33 9.66
CA GLU A 126 -32.14 -2.53 9.60
C GLU A 126 -32.65 -2.93 11.00
N ALA A 127 -31.77 -2.95 12.00
CA ALA A 127 -32.17 -3.22 13.39
C ALA A 127 -33.19 -2.19 13.89
N SER A 128 -32.96 -0.89 13.64
CA SER A 128 -33.91 0.18 14.02
C SER A 128 -35.27 -0.03 13.35
N LYS A 129 -35.30 -0.26 12.03
CA LYS A 129 -36.55 -0.48 11.28
C LYS A 129 -37.36 -1.65 11.84
N LEU A 130 -36.71 -2.76 12.21
CA LEU A 130 -37.38 -3.92 12.79
C LEU A 130 -37.96 -3.61 14.18
N VAL A 131 -37.19 -2.92 15.03
CA VAL A 131 -37.67 -2.48 16.36
C VAL A 131 -38.83 -1.48 16.22
N ASP A 132 -38.72 -0.51 15.31
CA ASP A 132 -39.76 0.49 15.03
C ASP A 132 -41.05 -0.13 14.48
N SER A 133 -40.95 -1.30 13.83
CA SER A 133 -42.11 -2.09 13.39
C SER A 133 -42.78 -2.90 14.51
N GLY A 134 -42.24 -2.84 15.74
CA GLY A 134 -42.81 -3.43 16.94
C GLY A 134 -42.25 -4.81 17.32
N LEU A 135 -41.17 -5.28 16.67
CA LEU A 135 -40.52 -6.53 17.07
C LEU A 135 -39.78 -6.38 18.41
N SER A 136 -39.75 -7.46 19.19
CA SER A 136 -38.91 -7.53 20.40
C SER A 136 -37.42 -7.66 20.03
N LEU A 137 -36.53 -7.29 20.94
CA LEU A 137 -35.09 -7.38 20.72
C LEU A 137 -34.62 -8.83 20.45
N GLU A 138 -35.27 -9.82 21.05
CA GLU A 138 -35.03 -11.24 20.80
C GLU A 138 -35.38 -11.62 19.36
N SER A 139 -36.53 -11.16 18.89
CA SER A 139 -37.02 -11.45 17.54
C SER A 139 -36.14 -10.78 16.47
N VAL A 140 -35.70 -9.54 16.73
CA VAL A 140 -34.74 -8.82 15.88
C VAL A 140 -33.40 -9.54 15.84
N ALA A 141 -32.89 -9.97 17.00
CA ALA A 141 -31.63 -10.71 17.07
C ALA A 141 -31.69 -12.02 16.28
N GLU A 142 -32.79 -12.77 16.39
CA GLU A 142 -33.03 -13.98 15.61
C GLU A 142 -33.07 -13.68 14.11
N GLN A 143 -33.87 -12.70 13.68
CA GLN A 143 -34.04 -12.34 12.26
C GLN A 143 -32.75 -11.82 11.62
N MET A 144 -31.91 -11.11 12.38
CA MET A 144 -30.62 -10.59 11.90
C MET A 144 -29.46 -11.59 12.07
N GLU A 145 -29.75 -12.81 12.53
CA GLU A 145 -28.78 -13.87 12.83
C GLU A 145 -27.69 -13.43 13.84
N VAL A 146 -28.09 -12.66 14.85
CA VAL A 146 -27.25 -12.16 15.92
C VAL A 146 -27.47 -12.97 17.19
N LYS A 147 -26.40 -13.48 17.79
CA LYS A 147 -26.47 -14.39 18.95
C LYS A 147 -26.95 -13.74 20.24
N LEU A 148 -26.72 -12.45 20.42
CA LEU A 148 -26.94 -11.74 21.69
C LEU A 148 -27.86 -10.55 21.45
N THR A 149 -28.93 -10.43 22.24
CA THR A 149 -29.85 -9.28 22.24
C THR A 149 -29.12 -7.97 22.52
N LYS A 150 -28.13 -8.00 23.43
CA LYS A 150 -27.24 -6.87 23.71
C LYS A 150 -26.60 -6.26 22.46
N THR A 151 -26.29 -7.07 21.45
CA THR A 151 -25.72 -6.57 20.20
C THR A 151 -26.73 -5.70 19.42
N ILE A 152 -28.03 -5.98 19.53
CA ILE A 152 -29.07 -5.13 18.96
C ILE A 152 -29.15 -3.81 19.73
N GLU A 153 -29.08 -3.84 21.07
CA GLU A 153 -29.01 -2.61 21.89
C GLU A 153 -27.79 -1.75 21.52
N ASP A 154 -26.62 -2.37 21.35
CA ASP A 154 -25.40 -1.71 20.92
C ASP A 154 -25.59 -1.08 19.52
N TYR A 155 -26.29 -1.77 18.61
CA TYR A 155 -26.56 -1.24 17.26
C TYR A 155 -27.42 0.03 17.29
N LEU A 156 -28.51 0.01 18.07
CA LEU A 156 -29.40 1.16 18.21
C LEU A 156 -28.68 2.35 18.85
N SER A 157 -27.88 2.07 19.88
CA SER A 157 -27.08 3.08 20.59
C SER A 157 -26.02 3.71 19.66
N GLU A 158 -25.33 2.89 18.87
CA GLU A 158 -24.35 3.34 17.88
C GLU A 158 -25.00 4.19 16.79
N LEU A 159 -26.16 3.78 16.28
CA LEU A 159 -26.91 4.53 15.27
C LEU A 159 -27.30 5.92 15.78
N MET A 160 -27.91 5.99 16.97
CA MET A 160 -28.37 7.25 17.56
C MET A 160 -27.20 8.21 17.80
N ALA A 161 -26.07 7.71 18.30
CA ALA A 161 -24.87 8.51 18.52
C ALA A 161 -24.29 9.03 17.20
N TRP A 162 -24.28 8.19 16.15
CA TRP A 162 -23.79 8.58 14.84
C TRP A 162 -24.71 9.60 14.17
N GLU A 163 -26.03 9.42 14.17
CA GLU A 163 -26.97 10.37 13.57
C GLU A 163 -26.90 11.75 14.24
N LYS A 164 -26.77 11.78 15.57
CA LYS A 164 -26.61 13.04 16.33
C LYS A 164 -25.37 13.83 15.91
N THR A 165 -24.30 13.16 15.51
CA THR A 165 -23.00 13.79 15.22
C THR A 165 -22.76 14.01 13.72
N ALA A 166 -23.36 13.18 12.87
CA ALA A 166 -23.06 13.16 11.44
C ALA A 166 -24.18 13.73 10.56
N SER A 167 -25.41 13.90 11.03
CA SER A 167 -26.59 14.22 10.19
C SER A 167 -26.43 15.43 9.26
N GLU A 168 -25.64 16.43 9.65
CA GLU A 168 -25.39 17.64 8.85
C GLU A 168 -24.10 17.58 8.00
N THR A 169 -23.36 16.48 8.09
CA THR A 169 -22.07 16.30 7.41
C THR A 169 -22.24 15.75 5.99
N GLU A 170 -21.28 16.06 5.12
CA GLU A 170 -21.22 15.46 3.79
C GLU A 170 -20.99 13.95 3.84
N GLU A 171 -20.25 13.47 4.85
CA GLU A 171 -20.04 12.03 5.08
C GLU A 171 -21.37 11.29 5.25
N TYR A 172 -22.28 11.83 6.06
CA TYR A 172 -23.61 11.24 6.27
C TYR A 172 -24.39 11.13 4.96
N ARG A 173 -24.40 12.19 4.14
CA ARG A 173 -25.08 12.18 2.83
C ARG A 173 -24.51 11.11 1.91
N ILE A 174 -23.19 10.98 1.85
CA ILE A 174 -22.52 9.95 1.04
C ILE A 174 -22.85 8.55 1.55
N VAL A 175 -22.78 8.33 2.87
CA VAL A 175 -23.11 7.04 3.49
C VAL A 175 -24.56 6.65 3.21
N MET A 176 -25.51 7.56 3.38
CA MET A 176 -26.93 7.29 3.09
C MET A 176 -27.17 6.99 1.61
N LYS A 177 -26.48 7.68 0.68
CA LYS A 177 -26.54 7.36 -0.75
C LYS A 177 -26.02 5.95 -1.04
N LEU A 178 -24.89 5.56 -0.44
CA LEU A 178 -24.33 4.22 -0.58
C LEU A 178 -25.27 3.14 -0.02
N ILE A 179 -25.93 3.41 1.11
CA ILE A 179 -26.94 2.51 1.69
C ILE A 179 -28.12 2.34 0.73
N ALA A 180 -28.63 3.41 0.14
CA ALA A 180 -29.70 3.32 -0.85
C ALA A 180 -29.30 2.47 -2.07
N GLU A 181 -28.07 2.61 -2.57
CA GLU A 181 -27.56 1.72 -3.63
C GLU A 181 -27.53 0.26 -3.18
N LYS A 182 -27.07 -0.02 -1.95
CA LYS A 182 -27.05 -1.38 -1.40
C LYS A 182 -28.45 -1.98 -1.31
N GLU A 183 -29.45 -1.20 -0.91
CA GLU A 183 -30.85 -1.64 -0.83
C GLU A 183 -31.42 -2.04 -2.21
N THR A 184 -30.87 -1.50 -3.32
CA THR A 184 -31.20 -1.96 -4.69
C THR A 184 -30.51 -3.27 -5.11
N GLY A 185 -29.77 -3.92 -4.21
CA GLY A 185 -29.05 -5.17 -4.48
C GLY A 185 -27.61 -5.02 -4.96
N VAL A 186 -27.06 -3.80 -4.90
CA VAL A 186 -25.66 -3.55 -5.29
C VAL A 186 -24.71 -4.02 -4.19
N ASP A 187 -23.74 -4.86 -4.56
CA ASP A 187 -22.58 -5.16 -3.72
C ASP A 187 -21.59 -3.98 -3.78
N LEU A 188 -21.61 -3.16 -2.72
CA LEU A 188 -20.78 -1.96 -2.62
C LEU A 188 -19.27 -2.27 -2.62
N HIS A 189 -18.86 -3.38 -2.00
CA HIS A 189 -17.45 -3.78 -1.99
C HIS A 189 -17.00 -4.15 -3.40
N LYS A 190 -17.79 -4.98 -4.09
CA LYS A 190 -17.47 -5.37 -5.47
C LYS A 190 -17.44 -4.18 -6.44
N LYS A 191 -18.36 -3.21 -6.26
CA LYS A 191 -18.48 -2.05 -7.15
C LYS A 191 -17.40 -0.99 -6.94
N TYR A 192 -17.12 -0.64 -5.69
CA TYR A 192 -16.30 0.54 -5.35
C TYR A 192 -14.92 0.19 -4.78
N VAL A 193 -14.73 -1.03 -4.30
CA VAL A 193 -13.47 -1.52 -3.74
C VAL A 193 -13.18 -2.92 -4.30
N PRO A 194 -13.10 -3.09 -5.63
CA PRO A 194 -12.77 -4.39 -6.19
C PRO A 194 -11.40 -4.81 -5.64
N TYR A 195 -11.33 -6.02 -5.08
CA TYR A 195 -10.06 -6.60 -4.69
C TYR A 195 -9.18 -6.68 -5.95
N PRO A 196 -7.94 -6.16 -5.89
CA PRO A 196 -6.99 -6.27 -6.99
C PRO A 196 -6.55 -7.72 -7.23
#